data_AF-A0A8H8C3B0-F1
#
_entry.id   AF-A0A8H8C3B0-F1
#
_cell.length_a   1.000
_cell.length_b   1.000
_cell.length_c   1.000
_cell.angle_alpha   90.00
_cell.angle_beta   90.00
_cell.angle_gamma   90.00
#
_symmetry.space_group_name_H-M   'P 1'
#
loop_
_entity.id
_entity.type
_entity.pdbx_description
1 polymer ?
#
loop_
_entity_poly.entity_id
_entity_poly.type
_entity_poly.pdbx_seq_one_letter_code
_entity_poly.pdbx_strand_id
1 'polypeptide(L)'
;MYWLADLSARRLLNRVHHVMYDSSIQSTRRSATANATGQFPRSIASVLQISTELNHQLSSWYDLLPQSIKPDLENYDNHAWTLDEVIILQRFHAAGEIIFRPFFYHVCALPADTVVPLFMTENCSMCIHHCRQFLSLVDRRLEIPSASTEIVLHSTLAVTIILTLASISPLLKHLVPDIEELERNAAGFFHKWAFPGSSVESMLAIATTMSMKRTLVGDD
;
A
#
# COMPACT_ATOMS: atom_id res chain seq x y z
N MET A 1 0.16 9.38 24.91
CA MET A 1 1.29 9.51 23.96
C MET A 1 0.93 8.87 22.62
N TYR A 2 0.51 7.60 22.58
CA TYR A 2 0.05 6.91 21.36
C TYR A 2 -1.01 7.66 20.53
N TRP A 3 -2.02 8.27 21.17
CA TRP A 3 -3.03 9.08 20.46
C TRP A 3 -2.43 10.28 19.70
N LEU A 4 -1.43 10.96 20.27
CA LEU A 4 -0.74 12.07 19.59
C LEU A 4 0.10 11.58 18.42
N ALA A 5 0.76 10.42 18.59
CA ALA A 5 1.49 9.76 17.51
C ALA A 5 0.55 9.40 16.34
N ASP A 6 -0.57 8.73 16.60
CA ASP A 6 -1.58 8.42 15.57
C ASP A 6 -2.13 9.69 14.89
N LEU A 7 -2.44 10.74 15.66
CA LEU A 7 -2.91 12.00 15.08
C LEU A 7 -1.87 12.65 14.17
N SER A 8 -0.60 12.66 14.59
CA SER A 8 0.51 13.19 13.78
C SER A 8 0.74 12.37 12.51
N ALA A 9 0.64 11.03 12.61
CA ALA A 9 0.76 10.11 11.48
C ALA A 9 -0.36 10.36 10.45
N ARG A 10 -1.61 10.56 10.90
CA ARG A 10 -2.73 10.89 10.03
C ARG A 10 -2.54 12.22 9.29
N ARG A 11 -1.99 13.24 9.96
CA ARG A 11 -1.67 14.52 9.31
C ARG A 11 -0.61 14.35 8.23
N LEU A 12 0.42 13.56 8.51
CA LEU A 12 1.43 13.22 7.51
C LEU A 12 0.82 12.46 6.34
N LEU A 13 -0.02 11.45 6.60
CA LEU A 13 -0.72 10.68 5.57
C LEU A 13 -1.57 11.57 4.66
N ASN A 14 -2.32 12.50 5.26
CA ASN A 14 -3.12 13.47 4.50
C ASN A 14 -2.24 14.38 3.64
N ARG A 15 -1.09 14.83 4.17
CA ARG A 15 -0.13 15.61 3.40
C ARG A 15 0.46 14.82 2.24
N VAL A 16 0.87 13.57 2.47
CA VAL A 16 1.35 12.64 1.43
C VAL A 16 0.29 12.52 0.34
N HIS A 17 -0.94 12.22 0.71
CA HIS A 17 -2.04 12.06 -0.24
C HIS A 17 -2.28 13.35 -1.04
N HIS A 18 -2.29 14.51 -0.38
CA HIS A 18 -2.48 15.80 -1.06
C HIS A 18 -1.33 16.12 -2.00
N VAL A 19 -0.07 16.00 -1.56
CA VAL A 19 1.10 16.32 -2.39
C VAL A 19 1.21 15.38 -3.59
N MET A 20 0.87 14.10 -3.40
CA MET A 20 0.99 13.08 -4.45
C MET A 20 -0.19 13.09 -5.43
N TYR A 21 -1.42 13.27 -4.95
CA TYR A 21 -2.64 13.04 -5.74
C TYR A 21 -3.60 14.24 -5.81
N ASP A 22 -3.54 15.20 -4.89
CA ASP A 22 -4.38 16.41 -4.99
C ASP A 22 -3.79 17.38 -6.02
N SER A 23 -4.68 17.88 -6.85
CA SER A 23 -4.37 18.35 -8.18
C SER A 23 -5.35 19.40 -8.67
N SER A 24 -5.39 20.53 -7.95
CA SER A 24 -5.53 21.85 -8.59
C SER A 24 -4.44 22.14 -9.64
N ILE A 25 -3.50 21.22 -9.86
CA ILE A 25 -2.46 21.17 -10.92
C ILE A 25 -2.81 20.17 -12.05
N GLN A 26 -3.89 19.40 -11.97
CA GLN A 26 -4.37 18.53 -13.08
C GLN A 26 -5.40 19.24 -14.00
N SER A 27 -5.88 20.44 -13.66
CA SER A 27 -6.99 21.10 -14.38
C SER A 27 -6.61 22.13 -15.46
N THR A 28 -5.34 22.52 -15.64
CA THR A 28 -4.98 23.56 -16.64
C THR A 28 -4.43 23.02 -17.97
N ARG A 29 -4.43 21.69 -18.20
CA ARG A 29 -4.01 21.11 -19.50
C ARG A 29 -4.88 19.96 -19.99
N ARG A 30 -6.19 20.01 -19.72
CA ARG A 30 -7.16 19.33 -20.60
C ARG A 30 -7.44 20.21 -21.81
N SER A 31 -6.43 20.43 -22.65
CA SER A 31 -6.70 20.65 -24.07
C SER A 31 -7.02 19.28 -24.64
N ALA A 32 -8.28 19.13 -25.06
CA ALA A 32 -8.78 17.96 -25.75
C ALA A 32 -7.93 17.67 -26.99
N THR A 33 -7.02 16.69 -26.90
CA THR A 33 -6.37 15.89 -27.98
C THR A 33 -5.04 15.35 -27.47
N ALA A 34 -5.05 14.27 -26.69
CA ALA A 34 -3.87 13.42 -26.54
C ALA A 34 -4.31 12.00 -26.20
N ASN A 35 -3.85 11.06 -27.01
CA ASN A 35 -4.17 9.65 -26.98
C ASN A 35 -3.86 9.01 -25.61
N ALA A 36 -4.67 8.03 -25.26
CA ALA A 36 -4.51 7.14 -24.11
C ALA A 36 -3.18 6.37 -24.16
N THR A 37 -2.11 7.05 -23.74
CA THR A 37 -0.85 6.42 -23.31
C THR A 37 -0.74 6.75 -21.83
N GLY A 38 -0.35 5.77 -21.00
CA GLY A 38 -0.25 5.86 -19.53
C GLY A 38 0.78 6.88 -19.05
N GLN A 39 0.59 8.15 -19.41
CA GLN A 39 1.44 9.25 -19.03
C GLN A 39 1.14 9.61 -17.58
N PHE A 40 2.18 9.44 -16.79
CA PHE A 40 2.34 10.08 -15.51
C PHE A 40 1.99 11.58 -15.61
N PRO A 41 1.05 12.11 -14.79
CA PRO A 41 0.66 13.53 -14.83
C PRO A 41 1.81 14.51 -14.52
N ARG A 42 2.91 14.01 -13.94
CA ARG A 42 4.15 14.73 -13.62
C ARG A 42 5.34 13.95 -14.17
N SER A 43 6.44 14.61 -14.55
CA SER A 43 7.64 13.87 -14.98
C SER A 43 8.10 12.91 -13.88
N ILE A 44 8.61 11.73 -14.27
CA ILE A 44 9.09 10.72 -13.31
C ILE A 44 10.16 11.29 -12.35
N ALA A 45 10.98 12.22 -12.83
CA ALA A 45 11.97 12.94 -12.03
C ALA A 45 11.33 13.81 -10.93
N SER A 46 10.23 14.52 -11.24
CA SER A 46 9.48 15.29 -10.25
C SER A 46 8.85 14.38 -9.20
N VAL A 47 8.27 13.26 -9.62
CA VAL A 47 7.70 12.27 -8.70
C VAL A 47 8.78 11.66 -7.82
N LEU A 48 9.95 11.36 -8.36
CA LEU A 48 11.11 10.89 -7.60
C LEU A 48 11.52 11.87 -6.51
N GLN A 49 11.71 13.16 -6.85
CA GLN A 49 12.05 14.18 -5.87
C GLN A 49 11.02 14.29 -4.75
N ILE A 50 9.73 14.33 -5.12
CA ILE A 50 8.63 14.41 -4.14
C ILE A 50 8.63 13.17 -3.25
N SER A 51 8.79 11.98 -3.83
CA SER A 51 8.74 10.72 -3.08
C SER A 51 9.92 10.59 -2.12
N THR A 52 11.12 10.98 -2.55
CA THR A 52 12.31 11.03 -1.69
C THR A 52 12.10 11.96 -0.50
N GLU A 53 11.56 13.15 -0.73
CA GLU A 53 11.29 14.12 0.34
C GLU A 53 10.19 13.63 1.30
N LEU A 54 9.10 13.07 0.78
CA LEU A 54 8.04 12.50 1.62
C LEU A 54 8.53 11.29 2.42
N ASN A 55 9.38 10.44 1.83
CA ASN A 55 9.99 9.31 2.54
C ASN A 55 10.93 9.82 3.66
N HIS A 56 11.73 10.85 3.41
CA HIS A 56 12.54 11.49 4.44
C HIS A 56 11.69 12.06 5.57
N GLN A 57 10.54 12.68 5.27
CA GLN A 57 9.59 13.14 6.28
C GLN A 57 8.96 12.00 7.07
N LEU A 58 8.67 10.86 6.43
CA LEU A 58 8.16 9.66 7.10
C LEU A 58 9.20 9.06 8.06
N SER A 59 10.45 8.92 7.62
CA SER A 59 11.55 8.47 8.49
C SER A 59 11.79 9.45 9.63
N SER A 60 11.87 10.75 9.34
CA SER A 60 12.02 11.79 10.37
C SER A 60 10.88 11.75 11.39
N TRP A 61 9.64 11.56 10.94
CA TRP A 61 8.49 11.43 11.83
C TRP A 61 8.64 10.21 12.75
N TYR A 62 9.05 9.07 12.20
CA TYR A 62 9.28 7.86 12.96
C TYR A 62 10.39 8.04 14.02
N ASP A 63 11.48 8.71 13.64
CA ASP A 63 12.61 8.95 14.53
C ASP A 63 12.33 9.92 15.67
N LEU A 64 11.36 10.82 15.48
CA LEU A 64 10.90 11.74 16.52
C LEU A 64 9.92 11.10 17.52
N LEU A 65 9.49 9.85 17.31
CA LEU A 65 8.65 9.16 18.28
C LEU A 65 9.44 8.92 19.58
N PRO A 66 8.85 9.22 20.77
CA PRO A 66 9.47 8.91 22.04
C PRO A 66 9.79 7.42 22.15
N GLN A 67 10.97 7.08 22.69
CA GLN A 67 11.43 5.69 22.81
C GLN A 67 10.45 4.77 23.56
N SER A 68 9.63 5.30 24.46
CA SER A 68 8.61 4.54 25.19
C SER A 68 7.41 4.11 24.35
N ILE A 69 7.23 4.67 23.15
CA ILE A 69 6.13 4.36 22.24
C ILE A 69 6.57 4.05 20.81
N LYS A 70 7.88 4.14 20.53
CA LYS A 70 8.46 3.88 19.21
C LYS A 70 8.57 2.37 19.03
N PRO A 71 7.85 1.77 18.06
CA PRO A 71 8.02 0.35 17.75
C PRO A 71 9.48 0.01 17.39
N ASP A 72 9.83 -1.27 17.36
CA ASP A 72 11.16 -1.69 16.90
C ASP A 72 11.09 -2.27 15.48
N LEU A 73 11.46 -1.47 14.47
CA LEU A 73 11.48 -1.93 13.08
C LEU A 73 12.62 -2.93 12.81
N GLU A 74 13.66 -2.99 13.64
CA GLU A 74 14.79 -3.90 13.43
C GLU A 74 14.44 -5.34 13.87
N ASN A 75 13.58 -5.48 14.88
CA ASN A 75 13.13 -6.76 15.42
C ASN A 75 11.68 -7.08 15.07
N TYR A 76 11.27 -6.78 13.83
CA TYR A 76 9.86 -6.79 13.42
C TYR A 76 9.15 -8.14 13.63
N ASP A 77 9.79 -9.24 13.25
CA ASP A 77 9.19 -10.59 13.24
C ASP A 77 9.21 -11.29 14.60
N ASN A 78 10.00 -10.79 15.55
CA ASN A 78 10.19 -11.42 16.86
C ASN A 78 9.32 -10.78 17.96
N HIS A 79 8.45 -9.83 17.61
CA HIS A 79 7.71 -9.02 18.58
C HIS A 79 6.19 -9.27 18.51
N ALA A 80 5.59 -9.53 19.66
CA ALA A 80 4.14 -9.59 19.80
C ALA A 80 3.58 -8.16 19.99
N TRP A 81 3.20 -7.51 18.90
CA TRP A 81 2.77 -6.12 18.92
C TRP A 81 1.53 -5.86 19.78
N THR A 82 1.59 -4.80 20.58
CA THR A 82 0.39 -4.22 21.21
C THR A 82 -0.50 -3.56 20.16
N LEU A 83 -1.79 -3.39 20.45
CA LEU A 83 -2.72 -2.76 19.51
C LEU A 83 -2.31 -1.31 19.17
N ASP A 84 -1.74 -0.59 20.13
CA ASP A 84 -1.28 0.78 19.94
C ASP A 84 -0.06 0.86 19.02
N GLU A 85 0.89 -0.06 19.14
CA GLU A 85 2.04 -0.18 18.22
C GLU A 85 1.59 -0.57 16.82
N VAL A 86 0.65 -1.52 16.71
CA VAL A 86 0.03 -1.90 15.43
C VAL A 86 -0.57 -0.68 14.72
N ILE A 87 -1.25 0.21 15.45
CA ILE A 87 -1.79 1.45 14.85
C ILE A 87 -0.66 2.29 14.25
N ILE A 88 0.40 2.54 15.02
CA ILE A 88 1.54 3.35 14.56
C ILE A 88 2.19 2.71 13.33
N LEU A 89 2.46 1.41 13.37
CA LEU A 89 3.09 0.67 12.27
C LEU A 89 2.18 0.64 11.03
N GLN A 90 0.87 0.41 11.19
CA GLN A 90 -0.07 0.47 10.07
C GLN A 90 -0.09 1.85 9.42
N ARG A 91 -0.01 2.94 10.20
CA ARG A 91 0.09 4.30 9.64
C ARG A 91 1.40 4.53 8.91
N PHE A 92 2.51 4.03 9.46
CA PHE A 92 3.82 4.11 8.83
C PHE A 92 3.82 3.39 7.47
N HIS A 93 3.36 2.14 7.43
CA HIS A 93 3.32 1.37 6.19
C HIS A 93 2.27 1.89 5.20
N ALA A 94 1.14 2.41 5.68
CA ALA A 94 0.14 3.10 4.86
C ALA A 94 0.61 4.45 4.28
N ALA A 95 1.64 5.08 4.86
CA ALA A 95 2.24 6.25 4.25
C ALA A 95 3.28 5.82 3.21
N GLY A 96 4.10 4.83 3.55
CA GLY A 96 5.13 4.30 2.68
C GLY A 96 4.58 3.76 1.37
N GLU A 97 3.53 2.93 1.39
CA GLU A 97 2.98 2.39 0.14
C GLU A 97 2.38 3.50 -0.74
N ILE A 98 1.71 4.51 -0.16
CA ILE A 98 1.16 5.67 -0.91
C ILE A 98 2.27 6.47 -1.60
N ILE A 99 3.40 6.68 -0.92
CA ILE A 99 4.57 7.40 -1.45
C ILE A 99 5.14 6.67 -2.67
N PHE A 100 5.33 5.36 -2.58
CA PHE A 100 5.99 4.57 -3.63
C PHE A 100 5.05 4.02 -4.71
N ARG A 101 3.73 4.07 -4.47
CA ARG A 101 2.69 3.56 -5.39
C ARG A 101 2.80 4.04 -6.83
N PRO A 102 3.18 5.29 -7.13
CA PRO A 102 3.27 5.71 -8.51
C PRO A 102 4.30 4.89 -9.28
N PHE A 103 5.50 4.67 -8.73
CA PHE A 103 6.53 3.88 -9.42
C PHE A 103 6.04 2.47 -9.71
N PHE A 104 5.36 1.87 -8.74
CA PHE A 104 4.71 0.57 -8.90
C PHE A 104 3.74 0.55 -10.08
N TYR A 105 2.81 1.50 -10.16
CA TYR A 105 1.88 1.58 -11.29
C TYR A 105 2.56 1.88 -12.63
N HIS A 106 3.64 2.67 -12.63
CA HIS A 106 4.42 2.90 -13.83
C HIS A 106 4.97 1.59 -14.37
N VAL A 107 5.67 0.83 -13.51
CA VAL A 107 6.34 -0.41 -13.92
C VAL A 107 5.34 -1.48 -14.33
N CYS A 108 4.19 -1.58 -13.64
CA CYS A 108 3.13 -2.51 -14.03
C CYS A 108 2.51 -2.20 -15.40
N ALA A 109 2.60 -0.95 -15.88
CA ALA A 109 2.09 -0.55 -17.19
C ALA A 109 3.12 -0.74 -18.34
N LEU A 110 4.36 -1.15 -18.03
CA LEU A 110 5.39 -1.36 -19.03
C LEU A 110 5.28 -2.75 -19.68
N PRO A 111 5.67 -2.89 -20.96
CA PRO A 111 5.83 -4.19 -21.62
C PRO A 111 6.83 -5.10 -20.90
N ALA A 112 6.63 -6.41 -21.00
CA ALA A 112 7.45 -7.43 -20.32
C ALA A 112 8.95 -7.35 -20.61
N ASP A 113 9.33 -6.97 -21.83
CA ASP A 113 10.72 -6.92 -22.28
C ASP A 113 11.42 -5.59 -21.94
N THR A 114 10.75 -4.71 -21.19
CA THR A 114 11.29 -3.39 -20.87
C THR A 114 12.38 -3.50 -19.81
N VAL A 115 13.55 -2.92 -20.11
CA VAL A 115 14.61 -2.76 -19.10
C VAL A 115 14.22 -1.64 -18.14
N VAL A 116 13.88 -2.02 -16.91
CA VAL A 116 13.49 -1.08 -15.86
C VAL A 116 14.74 -0.55 -15.15
N PRO A 117 14.91 0.78 -15.03
CA PRO A 117 16.02 1.35 -14.26
C PRO A 117 16.01 0.90 -12.80
N LEU A 118 17.19 0.69 -12.22
CA LEU A 118 17.34 0.16 -10.85
C LEU A 118 16.52 0.94 -9.81
N PHE A 119 16.58 2.28 -9.84
CA PHE A 119 15.84 3.11 -8.90
C PHE A 119 14.32 2.87 -8.96
N MET A 120 13.76 2.54 -10.13
CA MET A 120 12.32 2.26 -10.25
C MET A 120 11.99 0.91 -9.62
N THR A 121 12.82 -0.11 -9.85
CA THR A 121 12.67 -1.42 -9.23
C THR A 121 12.80 -1.34 -7.71
N GLU A 122 13.74 -0.55 -7.18
CA GLU A 122 13.90 -0.29 -5.74
C GLU A 122 12.64 0.36 -5.15
N ASN A 123 12.10 1.40 -5.80
CA ASN A 123 10.86 2.04 -5.36
C ASN A 123 9.65 1.08 -5.43
N CYS A 124 9.57 0.21 -6.44
CA CYS A 124 8.53 -0.83 -6.50
C CYS A 124 8.67 -1.84 -5.36
N SER A 125 9.90 -2.27 -5.07
CA SER A 125 10.20 -3.16 -3.95
C SER A 125 9.79 -2.53 -2.61
N MET A 126 10.07 -1.24 -2.41
CA MET A 126 9.61 -0.52 -1.22
C MET A 126 8.08 -0.47 -1.12
N CYS A 127 7.37 -0.20 -2.22
CA CYS A 127 5.91 -0.22 -2.23
C CYS A 127 5.35 -1.59 -1.81
N ILE A 128 5.89 -2.67 -2.39
CA ILE A 128 5.51 -4.05 -2.08
C ILE A 128 5.83 -4.38 -0.62
N HIS A 129 7.01 -4.02 -0.14
CA HIS A 129 7.42 -4.20 1.25
C HIS A 129 6.41 -3.56 2.21
N HIS A 130 6.05 -2.29 2.01
CA HIS A 130 5.05 -1.63 2.84
C HIS A 130 3.67 -2.29 2.77
N CYS A 131 3.24 -2.77 1.59
CA CYS A 131 1.99 -3.52 1.46
C CYS A 131 2.00 -4.82 2.29
N ARG A 132 3.11 -5.57 2.26
CA ARG A 132 3.27 -6.81 3.02
C ARG A 132 3.24 -6.56 4.52
N GLN A 133 4.00 -5.57 4.98
CA GLN A 133 4.04 -5.21 6.39
C GLN A 133 2.71 -4.61 6.88
N PHE A 134 1.97 -3.92 6.03
CA PHE A 134 0.62 -3.52 6.38
C PHE A 134 -0.27 -4.75 6.62
N LEU A 135 -0.21 -5.74 5.70
CA LEU A 135 -1.06 -6.93 5.75
C LEU A 135 -0.74 -7.83 6.96
N SER A 136 0.53 -7.98 7.34
CA SER A 136 0.93 -8.78 8.51
C SER A 136 0.35 -8.25 9.83
N LEU A 137 0.06 -6.94 9.89
CA LEU A 137 -0.52 -6.28 11.06
C LEU A 137 -2.05 -6.33 11.12
N VAL A 138 -2.73 -6.73 10.03
CA VAL A 138 -4.20 -6.65 9.93
C VAL A 138 -4.89 -7.57 10.91
N ASP A 139 -4.38 -8.78 11.12
CA ASP A 139 -5.03 -9.75 12.01
C ASP A 139 -5.15 -9.19 13.44
N ARG A 140 -4.00 -8.73 13.97
CA ARG A 140 -3.92 -8.07 15.29
C ARG A 140 -4.80 -6.83 15.35
N ARG A 141 -4.87 -6.05 14.26
CA ARG A 141 -5.73 -4.86 14.17
C ARG A 141 -7.23 -5.21 14.24
N LEU A 142 -7.62 -6.37 13.72
CA LEU A 142 -9.00 -6.83 13.60
C LEU A 142 -9.40 -7.85 14.68
N GLU A 143 -8.61 -7.98 15.74
CA GLU A 143 -9.00 -8.76 16.91
C GLU A 143 -10.22 -8.17 17.60
N ILE A 144 -10.27 -6.84 17.74
CA ILE A 144 -11.34 -6.12 18.45
C ILE A 144 -12.01 -5.12 17.49
N PRO A 145 -13.35 -5.08 17.42
CA PRO A 145 -14.05 -4.06 16.65
C PRO A 145 -13.65 -2.64 17.06
N SER A 146 -13.43 -1.78 16.08
CA SER A 146 -13.14 -0.36 16.29
C SER A 146 -13.93 0.51 15.32
N ALA A 147 -14.05 1.80 15.62
CA ALA A 147 -14.63 2.78 14.69
C ALA A 147 -13.88 2.88 13.35
N SER A 148 -12.68 2.28 13.25
CA SER A 148 -11.87 2.25 12.03
C SER A 148 -11.84 0.89 11.32
N THR A 149 -12.60 -0.11 11.80
CA THR A 149 -12.55 -1.47 11.23
C THR A 149 -12.85 -1.47 9.72
N GLU A 150 -13.88 -0.77 9.28
CA GLU A 150 -14.21 -0.68 7.85
C GLU A 150 -13.08 -0.02 7.04
N ILE A 151 -12.47 1.05 7.56
CA ILE A 151 -11.34 1.73 6.91
C ILE A 151 -10.14 0.77 6.79
N VAL A 152 -9.85 0.00 7.83
CA VAL A 152 -8.78 -1.00 7.81
C VAL A 152 -9.05 -2.05 6.73
N LEU A 153 -10.28 -2.57 6.66
CA LEU A 153 -10.66 -3.56 5.63
C LEU A 153 -10.55 -2.99 4.21
N HIS A 154 -10.96 -1.74 3.98
CA HIS A 154 -10.73 -1.08 2.69
C HIS A 154 -9.24 -0.96 2.34
N SER A 155 -8.40 -0.57 3.31
CA SER A 155 -6.95 -0.52 3.12
C SER A 155 -6.37 -1.90 2.86
N THR A 156 -6.85 -2.94 3.55
CA THR A 156 -6.50 -4.34 3.29
C THR A 156 -6.79 -4.71 1.85
N LEU A 157 -7.99 -4.41 1.34
CA LEU A 157 -8.33 -4.72 -0.05
C LEU A 157 -7.41 -3.99 -1.04
N ALA A 158 -7.11 -2.72 -0.78
CA ALA A 158 -6.22 -1.94 -1.62
C ALA A 158 -4.80 -2.53 -1.69
N VAL A 159 -4.22 -2.94 -0.55
CA VAL A 159 -2.88 -3.57 -0.55
C VAL A 159 -2.91 -4.96 -1.18
N THR A 160 -3.97 -5.75 -0.99
CA THR A 160 -4.10 -7.06 -1.66
C THR A 160 -4.17 -6.91 -3.17
N ILE A 161 -4.87 -5.89 -3.69
CA ILE A 161 -4.90 -5.59 -5.13
C ILE A 161 -3.50 -5.25 -5.65
N ILE A 162 -2.73 -4.43 -4.93
CA ILE A 162 -1.35 -4.07 -5.31
C ILE A 162 -0.47 -5.33 -5.35
N LEU A 163 -0.51 -6.17 -4.32
CA LEU A 163 0.28 -7.40 -4.25
C LEU A 163 -0.10 -8.39 -5.36
N THR A 164 -1.39 -8.50 -5.66
CA THR A 164 -1.87 -9.33 -6.77
C THR A 164 -1.40 -8.80 -8.12
N LEU A 165 -1.50 -7.48 -8.34
CA LEU A 165 -1.00 -6.86 -9.57
C LEU A 165 0.51 -7.06 -9.74
N ALA A 166 1.27 -7.01 -8.64
CA ALA A 166 2.71 -7.30 -8.65
C ALA A 166 2.98 -8.75 -9.10
N SER A 167 2.19 -9.72 -8.60
CA SER A 167 2.37 -11.14 -8.91
C SER A 167 2.10 -11.51 -10.37
N ILE A 168 1.21 -10.77 -11.06
CA ILE A 168 0.93 -10.96 -12.50
C ILE A 168 1.81 -10.10 -13.40
N SER A 169 2.51 -9.11 -12.84
CA SER A 169 3.41 -8.27 -13.61
C SER A 169 4.69 -9.05 -13.95
N PRO A 170 5.05 -9.20 -15.23
CA PRO A 170 6.25 -9.95 -15.62
C PRO A 170 7.54 -9.34 -15.03
N LEU A 171 7.53 -8.03 -14.80
CA LEU A 171 8.66 -7.26 -14.26
C LEU A 171 8.77 -7.34 -12.74
N LEU A 172 7.67 -7.62 -12.02
CA LEU A 172 7.62 -7.54 -10.56
C LEU A 172 7.25 -8.86 -9.87
N LYS A 173 6.81 -9.90 -10.60
CA LYS A 173 6.33 -11.16 -10.02
C LYS A 173 7.32 -11.81 -9.04
N HIS A 174 8.62 -11.66 -9.31
CA HIS A 174 9.70 -12.19 -8.49
C HIS A 174 9.75 -11.59 -7.07
N LEU A 175 9.11 -10.43 -6.85
CA LEU A 175 9.06 -9.76 -5.55
C LEU A 175 7.90 -10.26 -4.67
N VAL A 176 6.98 -11.07 -5.20
CA VAL A 176 5.82 -11.61 -4.45
C VAL A 176 5.64 -13.11 -4.74
N PRO A 177 6.62 -13.96 -4.38
CA PRO A 177 6.56 -15.40 -4.65
C PRO A 177 5.48 -16.13 -3.84
N ASP A 178 5.02 -15.52 -2.75
CA ASP A 178 4.10 -16.04 -1.74
C ASP A 178 2.68 -15.43 -1.85
N ILE A 179 2.31 -14.94 -3.03
CA ILE A 179 1.02 -14.26 -3.24
C ILE A 179 -0.19 -15.07 -2.78
N GLU A 180 -0.17 -16.39 -2.94
CA GLU A 180 -1.27 -17.25 -2.52
C GLU A 180 -1.54 -17.19 -1.02
N GLU A 181 -0.48 -17.09 -0.21
CA GLU A 181 -0.62 -16.95 1.24
C GLU A 181 -1.20 -15.59 1.60
N LEU A 182 -0.72 -14.52 0.95
CA LEU A 182 -1.19 -13.16 1.18
C LEU A 182 -2.67 -12.99 0.80
N GLU A 183 -3.10 -13.55 -0.34
CA GLU A 183 -4.50 -13.55 -0.78
C GLU A 183 -5.39 -14.34 0.16
N ARG A 184 -4.96 -15.53 0.61
CA ARG A 184 -5.71 -16.34 1.59
C ARG A 184 -5.88 -15.61 2.92
N ASN A 185 -4.82 -14.99 3.43
CA ASN A 185 -4.87 -14.22 4.67
C ASN A 185 -5.85 -13.05 4.55
N ALA A 186 -5.77 -12.29 3.45
CA ALA A 186 -6.70 -11.21 3.17
C ALA A 186 -8.16 -11.68 3.08
N ALA A 187 -8.44 -12.79 2.37
CA ALA A 187 -9.76 -13.38 2.29
C ALA A 187 -10.28 -13.82 3.66
N GLY A 188 -9.42 -14.40 4.51
CA GLY A 188 -9.74 -14.74 5.89
C GLY A 188 -10.16 -13.52 6.72
N PHE A 189 -9.47 -12.39 6.55
CA PHE A 189 -9.84 -11.14 7.20
C PHE A 189 -11.23 -10.66 6.75
N PHE A 190 -11.53 -10.64 5.46
CA PHE A 190 -12.87 -10.23 4.99
C PHE A 190 -13.96 -11.20 5.44
N HIS A 191 -13.69 -12.51 5.39
CA HIS A 191 -14.66 -13.53 5.78
C HIS A 191 -15.15 -13.35 7.22
N LYS A 192 -14.26 -13.00 8.16
CA LYS A 192 -14.61 -12.74 9.57
C LYS A 192 -15.61 -11.60 9.75
N TRP A 193 -15.65 -10.64 8.82
CA TRP A 193 -16.44 -9.41 8.93
C TRP A 193 -17.53 -9.28 7.86
N ALA A 194 -17.64 -10.24 6.95
CA ALA A 194 -18.66 -10.28 5.91
C ALA A 194 -20.01 -10.74 6.47
N PHE A 195 -21.08 -10.05 6.10
CA PHE A 195 -22.45 -10.43 6.38
C PHE A 195 -23.35 -9.96 5.22
N PRO A 196 -24.53 -10.57 5.01
CA PRO A 196 -25.34 -10.29 3.83
C PRO A 196 -25.66 -8.80 3.65
N GLY A 197 -25.32 -8.26 2.49
CA GLY A 197 -25.53 -6.86 2.13
C GLY A 197 -24.47 -5.89 2.65
N SER A 198 -23.41 -6.36 3.30
CA SER A 198 -22.31 -5.50 3.77
C SER A 198 -21.34 -5.13 2.66
N SER A 199 -20.66 -3.99 2.82
CA SER A 199 -19.54 -3.62 1.93
C SER A 199 -18.42 -4.68 1.96
N VAL A 200 -18.20 -5.29 3.11
CA VAL A 200 -17.17 -6.32 3.34
C VAL A 200 -17.47 -7.62 2.59
N GLU A 201 -18.74 -8.01 2.45
CA GLU A 201 -19.14 -9.13 1.59
C GLU A 201 -18.70 -8.90 0.13
N SER A 202 -18.84 -7.66 -0.35
CA SER A 202 -18.35 -7.28 -1.68
C SER A 202 -16.82 -7.31 -1.77
N MET A 203 -16.12 -6.88 -0.71
CA MET A 203 -14.64 -6.96 -0.66
C MET A 203 -14.14 -8.41 -0.72
N LEU A 204 -14.80 -9.31 0.01
CA LEU A 204 -14.50 -10.74 -0.03
C LEU A 204 -14.69 -11.29 -1.45
N ALA A 205 -15.82 -10.98 -2.08
CA ALA A 205 -16.11 -11.42 -3.45
C ALA A 205 -15.05 -10.92 -4.46
N ILE A 206 -14.61 -9.67 -4.33
CA ILE A 206 -13.53 -9.10 -5.15
C ILE A 206 -12.22 -9.86 -4.91
N ALA A 207 -11.82 -10.06 -3.65
CA ALA A 207 -10.58 -10.74 -3.30
C ALA A 207 -10.54 -12.18 -3.83
N THR A 208 -11.62 -12.94 -3.66
CA THR A 208 -11.74 -14.31 -4.18
C THR A 208 -11.72 -14.34 -5.70
N THR A 209 -12.47 -13.45 -6.36
CA THR A 209 -12.51 -13.39 -7.84
C THR A 209 -11.14 -13.04 -8.42
N MET A 210 -10.44 -12.11 -7.78
CA MET A 210 -9.10 -11.69 -8.19
C MET A 210 -8.09 -12.85 -8.10
N SER A 211 -8.09 -13.58 -6.98
CA SER A 211 -7.22 -14.76 -6.79
C SER A 211 -7.50 -15.84 -7.86
N MET A 212 -8.78 -16.14 -8.13
CA MET A 212 -9.17 -17.08 -9.18
C MET A 212 -8.70 -16.64 -10.57
N LYS A 213 -8.82 -15.35 -10.89
CA LYS A 213 -8.36 -14.82 -12.18
C LYS A 213 -6.83 -14.89 -12.32
N ARG A 214 -6.10 -14.60 -11.24
CA ARG A 214 -4.64 -14.69 -11.21
C ARG A 214 -4.18 -16.12 -11.52
N THR A 215 -4.78 -17.14 -10.89
CA THR A 215 -4.39 -18.53 -11.13
C THR A 215 -4.61 -18.94 -12.58
N LEU A 216 -5.67 -18.46 -13.23
CA LEU A 216 -5.92 -18.73 -14.65
C LEU A 216 -4.89 -18.07 -15.60
N VAL A 217 -4.29 -16.95 -15.20
CA VAL A 217 -3.28 -16.24 -16.00
C VAL A 217 -1.87 -16.78 -15.75
N GLY A 218 -1.62 -17.43 -14.62
CA GLY A 218 -0.32 -18.00 -14.26
C GLY A 218 0.01 -19.36 -14.91
N ASP A 219 -0.97 -19.99 -15.56
CA ASP A 219 -0.84 -21.30 -16.22
C ASP A 219 -0.44 -21.21 -17.72
N ASP A 220 -0.24 -20.00 -18.25
CA ASP A 220 0.24 -19.70 -19.62
C ASP A 220 1.71 -19.26 -19.63
#